data_AF-A0A940HR43-F1
#
_entry.id   AF-A0A940HR43-F1
#
_cell.length_a   1.000
_cell.length_b   1.000
_cell.length_c   1.000
_cell.angle_alpha   90.00
_cell.angle_beta   90.00
_cell.angle_gamma   90.00
#
_symmetry.space_group_name_H-M   'P 1'
#
loop_
_entity.id
_entity.type
_entity.pdbx_description
1 polymer ?
#
loop_
_entity_poly.entity_id
_entity_poly.type
_entity_poly.pdbx_seq_one_letter_code
_entity_poly.pdbx_strand_id
1 'polypeptide(L)'
;MAKSDKQPTVKQLSDSEIDQIFSRAGKALKEKRKQMDISLDDLAYESGVSRSTLTRMLDGEDVNVRNLLKVVYSLNLSIDQVISFRK
;
A
#
# COMPACT_ATOMS: atom_id res chain seq x y z
N MET A 1 -40.24 2.97 -10.27
CA MET A 1 -39.76 2.54 -8.93
C MET A 1 -38.65 3.50 -8.52
N ALA A 2 -38.88 4.34 -7.51
CA ALA A 2 -37.90 5.32 -7.04
C ALA A 2 -36.71 4.59 -6.41
N LYS A 3 -35.48 4.91 -6.85
CA LYS A 3 -34.26 4.47 -6.17
C LYS A 3 -34.29 5.07 -4.77
N SER A 4 -34.23 4.22 -3.75
CA SER A 4 -34.26 4.65 -2.35
C SER A 4 -33.01 5.46 -2.01
N ASP A 5 -33.18 6.72 -1.61
CA ASP A 5 -32.15 7.64 -1.10
C ASP A 5 -31.60 7.20 0.28
N LYS A 6 -31.18 5.94 0.41
CA LYS A 6 -30.50 5.48 1.62
C LYS A 6 -29.07 5.99 1.60
N GLN A 7 -28.81 7.03 2.39
CA GLN A 7 -27.43 7.40 2.71
C GLN A 7 -26.74 6.26 3.46
N PRO A 8 -25.45 5.99 3.18
CA PRO A 8 -24.71 4.95 3.85
C PRO A 8 -24.60 5.25 5.35
N THR A 9 -24.98 4.26 6.17
CA THR A 9 -24.89 4.32 7.64
C THR A 9 -23.47 4.10 8.17
N VAL A 10 -22.52 3.76 7.29
CA VAL A 10 -21.12 3.49 7.60
C VAL A 10 -20.22 4.52 6.91
N LYS A 11 -19.06 4.80 7.53
CA LYS A 11 -18.02 5.61 6.89
C LYS A 11 -17.57 4.93 5.60
N GLN A 12 -17.43 5.71 4.54
CA GLN A 12 -16.87 5.26 3.27
C GLN A 12 -15.52 5.94 3.07
N LEU A 13 -14.58 5.19 2.49
CA LEU A 13 -13.37 5.78 1.92
C LEU A 13 -13.71 6.16 0.48
N SER A 14 -13.49 7.42 0.14
CA SER A 14 -13.50 7.85 -1.26
C SER A 14 -12.27 7.32 -2.00
N ASP A 15 -12.36 7.19 -3.32
CA ASP A 15 -11.22 6.79 -4.16
C ASP A 15 -10.01 7.71 -3.92
N SER A 16 -10.23 9.01 -3.73
CA SER A 16 -9.17 9.96 -3.42
C SER A 16 -8.48 9.72 -2.07
N GLU A 17 -9.21 9.23 -1.06
CA GLU A 17 -8.63 8.85 0.23
C GLU A 17 -7.83 7.54 0.10
N ILE A 18 -8.31 6.61 -0.72
CA ILE A 18 -7.61 5.36 -1.04
C ILE A 18 -6.28 5.67 -1.75
N ASP A 19 -6.30 6.53 -2.77
CA ASP A 19 -5.10 6.96 -3.49
C ASP A 19 -4.08 7.63 -2.55
N GLN A 20 -4.54 8.47 -1.61
CA GLN A 20 -3.67 9.07 -0.60
C GLN A 20 -3.06 8.04 0.35
N ILE A 21 -3.81 7.01 0.72
CA ILE A 21 -3.31 5.91 1.56
C ILE A 21 -2.22 5.14 0.79
N PHE A 22 -2.46 4.75 -0.46
CA PHE A 22 -1.47 4.03 -1.25
C PHE A 22 -0.23 4.87 -1.54
N SER A 23 -0.39 6.17 -1.82
CA SER A 23 0.74 7.10 -2.01
C SER A 23 1.63 7.18 -0.76
N ARG A 24 1.02 7.31 0.43
CA ARG A 24 1.76 7.32 1.70
C ARG A 24 2.45 5.99 1.98
N ALA A 25 1.75 4.88 1.72
CA ALA A 25 2.29 3.54 1.88
C ALA A 25 3.51 3.33 0.98
N GLY A 26 3.40 3.63 -0.32
CA GLY A 26 4.50 3.52 -1.28
C GLY A 26 5.72 4.33 -0.86
N LYS A 27 5.52 5.57 -0.39
CA LYS A 27 6.59 6.41 0.17
C LYS A 27 7.28 5.77 1.38
N ALA A 28 6.51 5.28 2.35
CA ALA A 28 7.07 4.64 3.55
C ALA A 28 7.89 3.39 3.22
N LEU A 29 7.39 2.54 2.31
CA LEU A 29 8.11 1.35 1.84
C LEU A 29 9.40 1.73 1.11
N LYS A 30 9.36 2.78 0.27
CA LYS A 30 10.50 3.28 -0.51
C LYS A 30 11.58 3.84 0.40
N GLU A 31 11.20 4.57 1.44
CA GLU A 31 12.11 5.10 2.47
C GLU A 31 12.73 3.96 3.28
N LYS A 32 11.94 2.99 3.75
CA LYS A 32 12.47 1.85 4.50
C LYS A 32 13.43 1.00 3.68
N ARG A 33 13.10 0.71 2.41
CA ARG A 33 14.01 0.02 1.48
C ARG A 33 15.35 0.74 1.36
N LYS A 34 15.33 2.06 1.18
CA LYS A 34 16.55 2.87 1.09
C LYS A 34 17.36 2.86 2.40
N GLN A 35 16.71 2.89 3.55
CA GLN A 35 17.38 2.78 4.86
C GLN A 35 18.07 1.42 5.06
N MET A 36 17.52 0.35 4.47
CA MET A 36 18.11 -0.99 4.49
C MET A 36 19.20 -1.18 3.44
N ASP A 37 19.43 -0.19 2.57
CA ASP A 37 20.41 -0.22 1.47
C ASP A 37 20.29 -1.45 0.53
N ILE A 38 19.06 -1.92 0.32
CA ILE A 38 18.78 -3.03 -0.61
C ILE A 38 18.28 -2.50 -1.96
N SER A 39 18.66 -3.17 -3.05
CA SER A 39 18.17 -2.82 -4.39
C SER A 39 16.69 -3.18 -4.55
N LEU A 40 16.08 -2.74 -5.65
CA LEU A 40 14.72 -3.15 -5.98
C LEU A 40 14.66 -4.64 -6.37
N ASP A 41 15.72 -5.17 -6.96
CA ASP A 41 15.81 -6.58 -7.35
C ASP A 41 15.96 -7.49 -6.13
N ASP A 42 16.73 -7.06 -5.13
CA ASP A 42 16.85 -7.78 -3.85
C ASP A 42 15.48 -7.86 -3.17
N LEU A 43 14.77 -6.73 -3.06
CA LEU A 43 13.44 -6.73 -2.46
C LEU A 43 12.45 -7.59 -3.24
N ALA A 44 12.53 -7.62 -4.58
CA ALA A 44 11.69 -8.48 -5.42
C ALA A 44 11.92 -9.95 -5.12
N TYR A 45 13.19 -10.34 -5.01
CA TYR A 45 13.60 -11.70 -4.66
C TYR A 45 13.12 -12.08 -3.25
N GLU A 46 13.45 -11.27 -2.24
CA GLU A 46 13.15 -11.55 -0.83
C GLU A 46 11.63 -11.55 -0.51
N SER A 47 10.85 -10.71 -1.19
CA SER A 47 9.39 -10.67 -0.99
C SER A 47 8.62 -11.67 -1.87
N GLY A 48 9.26 -12.24 -2.89
CA GLY A 48 8.59 -13.05 -3.91
C GLY A 48 7.51 -12.27 -4.65
N VAL A 49 7.75 -10.98 -4.90
CA VAL A 49 6.88 -10.06 -5.65
C VAL A 49 7.65 -9.56 -6.86
N SER A 50 7.01 -9.51 -8.03
CA SER A 50 7.71 -9.05 -9.25
C SER A 50 8.19 -7.61 -9.11
N ARG A 51 9.33 -7.30 -9.75
CA ARG A 51 9.88 -5.93 -9.81
C ARG A 51 8.87 -4.92 -10.35
N SER A 52 8.06 -5.30 -11.34
CA SER A 52 7.00 -4.44 -11.89
C SER A 52 5.94 -4.11 -10.84
N THR A 53 5.49 -5.09 -10.07
CA THR A 53 4.51 -4.91 -8.99
C THR A 53 5.09 -4.06 -7.87
N LEU A 54 6.34 -4.27 -7.50
CA LEU A 54 7.05 -3.44 -6.53
C LEU A 54 7.18 -2.00 -7.00
N THR A 55 7.50 -1.75 -8.26
CA THR A 55 7.62 -0.38 -8.80
C THR A 55 6.31 0.37 -8.64
N ARG A 56 5.20 -0.23 -9.10
CA ARG A 56 3.85 0.32 -8.96
C ARG A 56 3.48 0.57 -7.49
N MET A 57 3.75 -0.39 -6.61
CA MET A 57 3.52 -0.26 -5.16
C MET A 57 4.32 0.90 -4.54
N LEU A 58 5.61 1.03 -4.86
CA LEU A 58 6.47 2.07 -4.31
C LEU A 58 6.14 3.46 -4.85
N ASP A 59 5.49 3.53 -6.01
CA ASP A 59 4.98 4.77 -6.59
C ASP A 59 3.54 5.08 -6.16
N GLY A 60 2.94 4.21 -5.33
CA GLY A 60 1.64 4.45 -4.69
C GLY A 60 0.44 4.05 -5.52
N GLU A 61 0.62 3.22 -6.55
CA GLU A 61 -0.48 2.66 -7.31
C GLU A 61 -1.18 1.52 -6.57
N ASP A 62 -2.41 1.23 -6.98
CA ASP A 62 -3.20 0.13 -6.46
C ASP A 62 -2.53 -1.24 -6.71
N VAL A 63 -2.40 -2.00 -5.63
CA VAL A 63 -1.80 -3.33 -5.60
C VAL A 63 -2.57 -4.21 -4.64
N ASN A 64 -2.61 -5.51 -4.92
CA ASN A 64 -3.34 -6.42 -4.04
C ASN A 64 -2.70 -6.46 -2.63
N VAL A 65 -3.57 -6.66 -1.62
CA VAL A 65 -3.17 -6.70 -0.21
C VAL A 65 -2.16 -7.82 0.07
N ARG A 66 -2.25 -8.96 -0.62
CA ARG A 66 -1.31 -10.08 -0.44
C ARG A 66 0.13 -9.67 -0.73
N ASN A 67 0.37 -8.95 -1.83
CA ASN A 67 1.69 -8.49 -2.23
C ASN A 67 2.17 -7.39 -1.28
N LEU A 68 1.28 -6.48 -0.86
CA LEU A 68 1.61 -5.49 0.15
C LEU A 68 2.12 -6.14 1.45
N LEU A 69 1.39 -7.13 1.98
CA LEU A 69 1.78 -7.81 3.22
C LEU A 69 3.14 -8.50 3.12
N LYS A 70 3.44 -9.13 1.98
CA LYS A 70 4.76 -9.72 1.71
C LYS A 70 5.88 -8.68 1.80
N VAL A 71 5.69 -7.54 1.12
CA VAL A 71 6.70 -6.48 1.06
C VAL A 71 6.89 -5.79 2.42
N VAL A 72 5.79 -5.50 3.13
CA VAL A 72 5.81 -4.96 4.49
C VAL A 72 6.61 -5.88 5.42
N TYR A 73 6.34 -7.18 5.37
CA TYR A 73 7.05 -8.17 6.17
C TYR A 73 8.54 -8.23 5.83
N SER A 74 8.90 -8.30 4.54
CA SER A 74 10.31 -8.33 4.09
C SER A 74 11.09 -7.07 4.49
N LEU A 75 10.42 -5.94 4.68
CA LEU A 75 11.03 -4.68 5.13
C LEU A 75 11.05 -4.53 6.67
N ASN A 76 10.67 -5.57 7.42
CA ASN A 76 10.56 -5.55 8.88
C ASN A 76 9.68 -4.39 9.39
N LEU A 77 8.55 -4.16 8.74
CA LEU A 77 7.53 -3.19 9.13
C LEU A 77 6.28 -3.90 9.64
N SER A 78 5.48 -3.21 10.45
CA SER A 78 4.10 -3.60 10.70
C SER A 78 3.16 -2.90 9.70
N ILE A 79 1.99 -3.50 9.46
CA ILE A 79 1.01 -2.91 8.54
C ILE A 79 0.52 -1.54 9.03
N ASP A 80 0.40 -1.34 10.35
CA ASP A 80 -0.03 -0.07 10.95
C ASP A 80 0.98 1.07 10.75
N GLN A 81 2.26 0.75 10.50
CA GLN A 81 3.27 1.74 10.14
C GLN A 81 3.15 2.21 8.68
N VAL A 82 2.44 1.46 7.85
CA VAL A 82 2.35 1.68 6.39
C VAL A 82 0.97 2.18 5.98
N ILE A 83 -0.09 1.60 6.56
CA ILE A 83 -1.48 1.99 6.32
C ILE A 83 -2.05 2.54 7.63
N SER A 84 -2.52 3.80 7.59
CA SER A 84 -3.29 4.40 8.68
C SER A 84 -4.50 5.12 8.12
N PHE A 85 -5.66 4.82 8.70
CA PHE A 85 -6.94 5.47 8.40
C PHE A 85 -7.22 6.67 9.32
N ARG A 86 -6.27 7.06 10.19
CA ARG A 86 -6.45 8.24 11.05
C ARG A 86 -6.25 9.51 10.24
N LYS A 87 -7.21 10.44 10.39
CA LYS A 87 -7.05 11.85 9.97
C LYS A 87 -5.91 12.51 10.75
#